data_AF-A0AAW1J1F3-F1
#
_entry.id   AF-A0AAW1J1F3-F1
#
_cell.length_a   1.000
_cell.length_b   1.000
_cell.length_c   1.000
_cell.angle_alpha   90.00
_cell.angle_beta   90.00
_cell.angle_gamma   90.00
#
_symmetry.space_group_name_H-M   'P 1'
#
loop_
_entity.id
_entity.type
_entity.pdbx_description
1 polymer ?
#
loop_
_entity_poly.entity_id
_entity_poly.type
_entity_poly.pdbx_seq_one_letter_code
_entity_poly.pdbx_strand_id
1 'polypeptide(L)'
;MASNPTFKPSEGKREEFRRYLEKTGVMDALTKVLVSLYEEPEKPNDALHYLQNKLALQAGGETIDTLKNQLAEAQEKIEMLEKENSMLKGEDKPEDDKPSAVTDEITEPLTESAEDKAVE
;
A
#
# COMPACT_ATOMS: atom_id res chain seq x y z
N MET A 1 -5.46 -6.02 23.93
CA MET A 1 -6.52 -6.66 23.12
C MET A 1 -7.74 -5.75 23.19
N ALA A 2 -8.02 -4.98 22.15
CA ALA A 2 -9.17 -4.07 22.16
C ALA A 2 -10.46 -4.89 21.99
N SER A 3 -11.29 -4.92 23.03
CA SER A 3 -12.63 -5.48 22.97
C SER A 3 -13.46 -4.65 22.00
N ASN A 4 -13.90 -5.27 20.90
CA ASN A 4 -14.78 -4.60 19.95
C ASN A 4 -16.15 -4.35 20.63
N PRO A 5 -16.61 -3.09 20.77
CA PRO A 5 -17.92 -2.83 21.36
C PRO A 5 -18.97 -3.50 20.49
N THR A 6 -19.83 -4.32 21.10
CA THR A 6 -20.92 -5.02 20.41
C THR A 6 -21.95 -3.98 19.96
N PHE A 7 -21.71 -3.36 18.80
CA PHE A 7 -22.63 -2.46 18.15
C PHE A 7 -23.82 -3.28 17.65
N LYS A 8 -24.99 -3.11 18.30
CA LYS A 8 -26.27 -3.67 17.84
C LYS A 8 -27.07 -2.56 17.14
N PRO A 9 -26.92 -2.39 15.82
CA PRO A 9 -27.74 -1.43 15.08
C PRO A 9 -29.23 -1.79 15.18
N SER A 10 -30.10 -0.78 15.16
CA SER A 10 -31.55 -0.98 15.09
C SER A 10 -31.93 -1.74 13.81
N GLU A 11 -33.05 -2.47 13.83
CA GLU A 11 -33.48 -3.27 12.68
C GLU A 11 -33.62 -2.45 11.40
N GLY A 12 -34.12 -1.21 11.49
CA GLY A 12 -34.20 -0.29 10.36
C GLY A 12 -32.83 0.02 9.73
N LYS A 13 -31.79 0.28 10.54
CA LYS A 13 -30.42 0.53 10.05
C LYS A 13 -29.80 -0.71 9.42
N ARG A 14 -30.10 -1.90 9.96
CA ARG A 14 -29.63 -3.18 9.41
C ARG A 14 -30.23 -3.45 8.03
N GLU A 15 -31.53 -3.20 7.89
CA GLU A 15 -32.26 -3.41 6.65
C GLU A 15 -31.81 -2.42 5.56
N GLU A 16 -31.62 -1.15 5.90
CA GLU A 16 -31.07 -0.15 4.98
C GLU A 16 -29.68 -0.57 4.46
N PHE A 17 -28.80 -1.03 5.36
CA PHE A 17 -27.47 -1.50 4.97
C PHE A 17 -27.53 -2.75 4.08
N ARG A 18 -28.42 -3.71 4.38
CA ARG A 18 -28.63 -4.88 3.51
C ARG A 18 -29.03 -4.44 2.10
N ARG A 19 -30.03 -3.57 1.98
CA ARG A 19 -30.49 -3.06 0.68
C ARG A 19 -29.39 -2.33 -0.08
N TYR A 20 -28.54 -1.60 0.63
CA TYR A 20 -27.36 -0.96 0.04
C TYR A 20 -26.41 -2.00 -0.56
N LEU A 21 -26.07 -3.05 0.18
CA LEU A 21 -25.17 -4.11 -0.30
C LEU A 21 -25.75 -4.88 -1.50
N GLU A 22 -27.07 -5.09 -1.51
CA GLU A 22 -27.78 -5.69 -2.64
C GLU A 22 -27.77 -4.76 -3.86
N LYS A 23 -28.12 -3.48 -3.68
CA LYS A 23 -28.16 -2.48 -4.76
C LYS A 23 -26.79 -2.24 -5.40
N THR A 24 -25.73 -2.26 -4.59
CA THR A 24 -24.34 -2.07 -5.05
C THR A 24 -23.71 -3.36 -5.60
N GLY A 25 -24.40 -4.50 -5.52
CA GLY A 25 -23.90 -5.77 -6.03
C GLY A 25 -22.86 -6.45 -5.14
N VAL A 26 -22.57 -5.90 -3.94
CA VAL A 26 -21.61 -6.50 -2.99
C VAL A 26 -22.06 -7.90 -2.58
N MET A 27 -23.36 -8.10 -2.36
CA MET A 27 -23.91 -9.42 -2.01
C MET A 27 -23.71 -10.45 -3.12
N ASP A 28 -23.90 -10.05 -4.39
CA ASP A 28 -23.71 -10.92 -5.54
C ASP A 28 -22.23 -11.27 -5.74
N ALA A 29 -21.34 -10.28 -5.64
CA ALA A 29 -19.90 -10.49 -5.71
C ALA A 29 -19.40 -11.45 -4.62
N LEU A 30 -19.81 -11.24 -3.36
CA LEU A 30 -19.45 -12.14 -2.25
C LEU A 30 -19.97 -13.56 -2.49
N THR A 31 -21.20 -13.70 -2.98
CA THR A 31 -21.79 -15.01 -3.30
C THR A 31 -20.97 -15.73 -4.37
N LYS A 32 -20.63 -15.05 -5.47
CA LYS A 32 -19.83 -15.62 -6.56
C LYS A 32 -18.44 -16.07 -6.09
N VAL A 33 -17.77 -15.28 -5.26
CA VAL A 33 -16.45 -15.65 -4.75
C VAL A 33 -16.55 -16.87 -3.81
N LEU A 34 -17.56 -16.92 -2.93
CA LEU A 34 -17.76 -18.06 -2.05
C LEU A 34 -18.12 -19.33 -2.82
N VAL A 35 -18.92 -19.22 -3.89
CA VAL A 35 -19.20 -20.34 -4.80
C VAL A 35 -17.92 -20.80 -5.50
N SER A 36 -17.13 -19.87 -6.05
CA SER A 36 -15.83 -20.19 -6.65
C SER A 36 -14.92 -20.94 -5.67
N LEU A 37 -14.84 -20.48 -4.42
CA LEU A 37 -14.06 -21.14 -3.38
C LEU A 37 -14.63 -22.53 -3.04
N TYR A 38 -15.95 -22.71 -3.07
CA TYR A 38 -16.60 -23.99 -2.84
C TYR A 38 -16.34 -24.99 -3.98
N GLU A 39 -16.32 -24.52 -5.23
CA GLU A 39 -16.08 -25.32 -6.43
C GLU A 39 -14.61 -25.68 -6.67
N GLU A 40 -13.65 -24.96 -6.06
CA GLU A 40 -12.23 -25.30 -6.19
C GLU A 40 -11.94 -26.75 -5.74
N PRO A 41 -11.37 -27.59 -6.64
CA PRO A 41 -11.06 -28.98 -6.32
C PRO A 41 -9.94 -29.11 -5.27
N GLU A 42 -8.97 -28.19 -5.31
CA GLU A 42 -7.92 -28.06 -4.31
C GLU A 42 -8.14 -26.79 -3.50
N LYS A 43 -8.51 -26.93 -2.23
CA LYS A 43 -8.72 -25.77 -1.37
C LYS A 43 -7.39 -25.05 -1.14
N PRO A 44 -7.32 -23.73 -1.37
CA PRO A 44 -6.11 -22.98 -1.12
C PRO A 44 -5.75 -23.04 0.36
N ASN A 45 -4.46 -23.18 0.66
CA ASN A 45 -3.96 -23.16 2.05
C ASN A 45 -4.27 -21.82 2.74
N ASP A 46 -4.26 -20.72 1.97
CA ASP A 46 -4.68 -19.40 2.43
C ASP A 46 -5.96 -18.97 1.71
N ALA A 47 -7.10 -19.34 2.31
CA ALA A 47 -8.42 -18.99 1.80
C ALA A 47 -8.72 -17.48 1.85
N LEU A 48 -8.12 -16.74 2.79
CA LEU A 48 -8.34 -15.30 2.90
C LEU A 48 -7.65 -14.54 1.77
N HIS A 49 -6.40 -14.91 1.47
CA HIS A 49 -5.67 -14.35 0.34
C HIS A 49 -6.38 -14.68 -0.99
N TYR A 50 -6.86 -15.91 -1.16
CA TYR A 50 -7.69 -16.28 -2.32
C TYR A 50 -8.93 -15.40 -2.43
N LEU A 51 -9.68 -15.22 -1.34
CA LEU A 51 -10.88 -14.39 -1.32
C LEU A 51 -10.58 -12.95 -1.72
N GLN A 52 -9.49 -12.38 -1.20
CA GLN A 52 -9.06 -11.02 -1.48
C GLN A 52 -8.75 -10.83 -2.97
N ASN A 53 -7.98 -11.73 -3.56
CA ASN A 53 -7.66 -11.69 -4.99
C ASN A 53 -8.91 -11.88 -5.87
N LYS A 54 -9.77 -12.85 -5.55
CA LYS A 54 -11.01 -13.08 -6.31
C LYS A 54 -11.99 -11.91 -6.20
N LEU A 55 -12.08 -11.27 -5.04
CA LEU A 55 -12.90 -10.06 -4.87
C LEU A 55 -12.34 -8.88 -5.67
N ALA A 56 -11.02 -8.69 -5.70
CA ALA A 56 -10.40 -7.67 -6.54
C ALA A 56 -10.76 -7.88 -8.02
N LEU A 57 -10.69 -9.13 -8.50
CA LEU A 57 -11.09 -9.47 -9.86
C LEU A 57 -12.58 -9.27 -10.13
N GLN A 58 -13.46 -9.64 -9.19
CA GLN A 58 -14.90 -9.38 -9.31
C GLN A 58 -15.23 -7.89 -9.35
N ALA A 59 -14.44 -7.06 -8.65
CA ALA A 59 -14.55 -5.61 -8.69
C ALA A 59 -13.90 -4.97 -9.94
N GLY A 60 -13.29 -5.76 -10.83
CA GLY A 60 -12.58 -5.28 -12.02
C GLY A 60 -11.23 -4.62 -11.74
N GLY A 61 -10.65 -4.85 -10.56
CA GLY A 61 -9.34 -4.34 -10.17
C GLY A 61 -8.20 -5.35 -10.40
N GLU A 62 -6.99 -4.91 -10.12
CA GLU A 62 -5.79 -5.77 -10.13
C GLU A 62 -5.68 -6.55 -8.81
N THR A 63 -5.12 -7.77 -8.89
CA THR A 63 -4.86 -8.56 -7.69
C THR A 63 -3.66 -8.04 -6.93
N ILE A 64 -3.57 -8.35 -5.64
CA ILE A 64 -2.42 -7.96 -4.82
C ILE A 64 -1.14 -8.58 -5.36
N ASP A 65 -1.21 -9.80 -5.87
CA ASP A 65 -0.06 -10.46 -6.48
C ASP A 65 0.40 -9.74 -7.75
N THR A 66 -0.55 -9.30 -8.59
CA THR A 66 -0.24 -8.50 -9.78
C THR A 66 0.48 -7.21 -9.40
N LEU A 67 -0.04 -6.48 -8.41
CA LEU A 67 0.56 -5.23 -7.94
C LEU A 67 1.95 -5.44 -7.32
N LYS A 68 2.13 -6.50 -6.53
CA LYS A 68 3.44 -6.86 -5.96
C LYS A 68 4.46 -7.18 -7.04
N ASN A 69 4.05 -7.91 -8.08
CA ASN A 69 4.93 -8.25 -9.20
C ASN A 69 5.33 -7.00 -9.98
N GLN A 70 4.37 -6.13 -10.31
CA GLN A 70 4.66 -4.84 -10.98
C GLN A 70 5.61 -3.96 -10.16
N LEU A 71 5.45 -3.93 -8.84
CA LEU A 71 6.32 -3.19 -7.94
C LEU A 71 7.75 -3.77 -7.95
N ALA A 72 7.90 -5.09 -7.89
CA ALA A 72 9.19 -5.75 -7.95
C ALA A 72 9.91 -5.51 -9.29
N GLU A 73 9.20 -5.65 -10.42
CA GLU A 73 9.74 -5.37 -11.75
C GLU A 73 10.17 -3.90 -11.91
N ALA A 74 9.37 -2.97 -11.39
CA ALA A 74 9.71 -1.54 -11.42
C ALA A 74 10.96 -1.24 -10.58
N GLN A 75 11.10 -1.85 -9.40
CA GLN A 75 12.27 -1.72 -8.54
C GLN A 75 13.54 -2.27 -9.21
N GLU A 76 13.46 -3.47 -9.80
CA GLU A 76 14.58 -4.06 -10.53
C GLU A 76 15.03 -3.17 -11.70
N LYS A 77 14.07 -2.59 -12.43
CA LYS A 77 14.37 -1.65 -13.52
C LYS A 77 15.03 -0.37 -13.03
N ILE A 78 14.60 0.17 -11.89
CA ILE A 78 15.23 1.34 -11.27
C ILE A 78 16.69 1.01 -10.92
N GLU A 79 16.94 -0.12 -10.25
CA GLU A 79 18.30 -0.53 -9.88
C GLU A 79 19.20 -0.71 -11.12
N MET A 80 18.69 -1.34 -12.18
CA MET A 80 19.44 -1.48 -13.44
C MET A 80 19.78 -0.13 -14.07
N LEU A 81 18.80 0.78 -14.18
CA LEU A 81 19.00 2.10 -14.76
C LEU A 81 19.90 2.99 -13.90
N GLU A 82 19.84 2.88 -12.58
CA GLU A 82 20.75 3.59 -11.67
C GLU A 82 22.19 3.09 -11.84
N LYS A 83 22.38 1.77 -11.96
CA LYS A 83 23.67 1.16 -12.23
C LYS A 83 24.24 1.58 -13.58
N GLU A 84 23.41 1.57 -14.64
CA GLU A 84 23.79 2.03 -15.97
C GLU A 84 24.15 3.52 -15.97
N ASN A 85 23.32 4.37 -15.34
CA ASN A 85 23.63 5.79 -15.17
C ASN A 85 24.93 6.02 -14.41
N SER A 86 25.22 5.22 -13.39
CA SER A 86 26.49 5.31 -12.65
C SER A 86 27.68 4.90 -13.51
N MET A 87 27.55 3.90 -14.38
CA MET A 87 28.62 3.50 -15.30
C MET A 87 28.86 4.57 -16.37
N LEU A 88 27.80 5.03 -17.04
CA LEU A 88 27.90 6.05 -18.09
C LEU A 88 28.41 7.40 -17.56
N LYS A 89 27.97 7.84 -16.36
CA LYS A 89 28.53 9.03 -15.70
C LYS A 89 29.98 8.83 -15.22
N GLY A 90 30.41 7.57 -15.06
CA GLY A 90 31.80 7.21 -14.76
C GLY A 90 32.70 7.16 -16.00
N GLU A 91 32.14 7.01 -17.20
CA GLU A 91 32.88 6.95 -18.47
C GLU A 91 33.08 8.33 -19.12
N ASP A 92 32.45 9.39 -18.60
CA ASP A 92 32.47 10.74 -19.18
C ASP A 92 33.21 11.79 -18.32
N LYS A 93 34.32 11.39 -17.66
CA LYS A 93 35.24 12.33 -17.01
C LYS A 93 36.70 12.05 -17.38
N PRO A 94 37.40 12.94 -18.12
CA PRO A 94 38.83 13.06 -17.93
C PRO A 94 39.06 13.53 -16.49
N GLU A 95 39.89 12.79 -15.76
CA GLU A 95 40.42 13.20 -14.46
C GLU A 95 41.12 14.54 -14.62
N ASP A 96 40.70 15.55 -13.83
CA ASP A 96 41.62 16.57 -13.36
C ASP A 96 41.23 17.01 -11.94
N ASP A 97 42.21 16.79 -11.05
CA ASP A 97 42.55 17.44 -9.79
C ASP A 97 41.67 17.32 -8.52
N LYS A 98 42.02 16.29 -7.74
CA LYS A 98 42.51 16.27 -6.34
C LYS A 98 41.84 17.08 -5.18
N PRO A 99 42.03 16.59 -3.94
CA PRO A 99 41.11 16.75 -2.81
C PRO A 99 41.46 17.93 -1.91
N SER A 100 40.46 18.42 -1.18
CA SER A 100 40.70 19.09 0.11
C SER A 100 39.80 18.48 1.17
N ALA A 101 40.42 17.69 2.04
CA ALA A 101 39.92 17.47 3.39
C ALA A 101 40.00 18.79 4.19
N VAL A 102 39.49 18.73 5.43
CA VAL A 102 39.59 19.71 6.54
C VAL A 102 38.41 20.69 6.58
N THR A 103 37.60 20.84 7.63
CA THR A 103 37.44 20.24 8.97
C THR A 103 36.10 20.72 9.51
N ASP A 104 35.58 19.98 10.50
CA ASP A 104 34.79 20.46 11.63
C ASP A 104 34.68 21.98 11.79
N GLU A 105 33.46 22.49 11.95
CA GLU A 105 32.99 23.13 13.20
C GLU A 105 31.61 23.82 13.05
N ILE A 106 30.73 23.58 14.04
CA ILE A 106 29.61 24.42 14.53
C ILE A 106 28.42 24.66 13.56
N THR A 107 27.13 24.66 13.92
CA THR A 107 26.41 24.78 15.20
C THR A 107 24.94 24.47 14.90
N GLU A 108 24.20 23.91 15.85
CA GLU A 108 22.73 24.08 15.88
C GLU A 108 22.34 25.55 15.75
N PRO A 109 21.13 25.83 15.23
CA PRO A 109 20.25 26.61 16.08
C PRO A 109 18.84 26.03 16.14
N LEU A 110 18.41 25.80 17.39
CA LEU A 110 17.02 25.93 17.81
C LEU A 110 16.49 27.30 17.37
N THR A 111 15.37 27.34 16.66
CA THR A 111 14.24 28.26 16.89
C THR A 111 13.13 27.97 15.87
N GLU A 112 11.96 27.52 16.33
CA GLU A 112 10.74 28.20 15.91
C GLU A 112 9.68 28.10 17.02
N SER A 113 9.32 29.28 17.51
CA SER A 113 8.39 29.55 18.60
C SER A 113 6.96 29.41 18.10
N ALA A 114 6.17 28.55 18.73
CA ALA A 114 4.72 28.52 18.58
C ALA A 114 4.04 29.03 19.87
N GLU A 115 3.14 29.97 19.65
CA GLU A 115 1.87 30.16 20.38
C GLU A 115 1.89 30.92 21.72
N ASP A 116 1.77 32.24 21.53
CA ASP A 116 0.86 33.16 22.19
C ASP A 116 -0.19 32.53 23.13
N LYS A 117 -0.06 32.83 24.43
CA LYS A 117 -1.14 32.68 25.42
C LYS A 117 -0.95 33.67 26.57
N ALA A 118 -1.44 34.90 26.41
CA ALA A 118 -1.88 35.76 27.53
C ALA A 118 -3.33 35.37 27.86
N VAL A 119 -3.66 34.77 29.01
CA VAL A 119 -3.83 35.34 30.37
C VAL A 119 -4.84 36.49 30.39
N GLU A 120 -6.10 36.18 30.72
CA GLU A 120 -6.76 36.59 31.97
C GLU A 120 -7.86 35.57 32.33
#